data_AF-A0A925CKJ6-F1
#
_entry.id   AF-A0A925CKJ6-F1
#
_cell.length_a   1.000
_cell.length_b   1.000
_cell.length_c   1.000
_cell.angle_alpha   90.00
_cell.angle_beta   90.00
_cell.angle_gamma   90.00
#
_symmetry.space_group_name_H-M   'P 1'
#
loop_
_entity.id
_entity.type
_entity.pdbx_description
1 polymer ?
#
loop_
_entity_poly.entity_id
_entity_poly.type
_entity_poly.pdbx_seq_one_letter_code
_entity_poly.pdbx_strand_id
1 'polypeptide(L)'
;TANGIINIRKWPVLGMYEPDAIASYHVNGDTYLVTANEGDTRDYLPGFTEETRVGALSLDATAFASQGYPDVTTATGLRNNDNLGRLTVTNVNGAKELDADTDFERLYVPGGRSFSIRRADGTLVYDSGDELEQRTKVLVPTLFNSNGTAATFDTRSDNKGPEPESVAIGNVSGKTYAFIGLERTGGVMVYDISKPTSPKFATYINTAPTDLGPEGLFFIKKNDSPNGKHLLVVSHEVSNTVTIFEIVRDPQDEDGEDSEDDDGE
;
A
#
# COMPACT_ATOMS: atom_id res chain seq x y z
N THR A 1 -8.73 -6.23 -12.90
CA THR A 1 -10.17 -6.31 -13.21
C THR A 1 -10.48 -7.55 -14.05
N ALA A 2 -11.75 -7.83 -14.34
CA ALA A 2 -12.15 -8.74 -15.42
C ALA A 2 -13.20 -8.03 -16.27
N ASN A 3 -12.98 -7.91 -17.59
CA ASN A 3 -13.86 -7.20 -18.52
C ASN A 3 -14.20 -5.75 -18.10
N GLY A 4 -13.23 -5.02 -17.54
CA GLY A 4 -13.42 -3.64 -17.08
C GLY A 4 -14.12 -3.50 -15.72
N ILE A 5 -14.43 -4.60 -15.04
CA ILE A 5 -15.05 -4.60 -13.71
C ILE A 5 -13.99 -4.85 -12.62
N ILE A 6 -13.96 -3.99 -11.60
CA ILE A 6 -13.07 -4.17 -10.44
C ILE A 6 -13.51 -5.41 -9.66
N ASN A 7 -12.69 -6.46 -9.73
CA ASN A 7 -12.94 -7.77 -9.16
C ASN A 7 -11.78 -8.18 -8.24
N ILE A 8 -11.77 -7.64 -7.02
CA ILE A 8 -10.81 -8.01 -5.98
C ILE A 8 -11.25 -9.37 -5.42
N ARG A 9 -10.37 -10.37 -5.51
CA ARG A 9 -10.62 -11.73 -5.03
C ARG A 9 -9.36 -12.29 -4.39
N LYS A 10 -9.54 -13.27 -3.49
CA LYS A 10 -8.43 -14.01 -2.91
C LYS A 10 -7.81 -14.93 -3.96
N TRP A 11 -6.49 -15.01 -3.94
CA TRP A 11 -5.64 -15.79 -4.83
C TRP A 11 -4.51 -16.45 -4.02
N PRO A 12 -3.84 -17.50 -4.52
CA PRO A 12 -2.69 -18.10 -3.86
C PRO A 12 -1.43 -17.27 -4.13
N VAL A 13 -1.46 -16.00 -3.71
CA VAL A 13 -0.42 -15.00 -3.94
C VAL A 13 0.00 -14.40 -2.61
N LEU A 14 1.30 -14.24 -2.42
CA LEU A 14 1.92 -13.68 -1.23
C LEU A 14 2.60 -12.36 -1.61
N GLY A 15 2.29 -11.28 -0.89
CA GLY A 15 3.01 -10.01 -1.03
C GLY A 15 4.28 -10.00 -0.20
N MET A 16 5.37 -9.49 -0.76
CA MET A 16 6.62 -9.30 -0.04
C MET A 16 6.60 -7.92 0.63
N TYR A 17 6.84 -7.85 1.94
CA TYR A 17 6.88 -6.57 2.65
C TYR A 17 8.19 -5.84 2.35
N GLU A 18 8.17 -5.09 1.25
CA GLU A 18 9.29 -4.33 0.69
C GLU A 18 8.94 -2.85 0.77
N PRO A 19 9.33 -2.18 1.88
CA PRO A 19 8.99 -0.79 2.08
C PRO A 19 9.80 0.14 1.20
N ASP A 20 9.14 1.06 0.51
CA ASP A 20 9.83 2.20 -0.09
C ASP A 20 10.10 3.29 0.98
N ALA A 21 9.06 3.64 1.75
CA ALA A 21 9.18 4.53 2.90
C ALA A 21 8.91 3.85 4.25
N ILE A 22 9.57 4.38 5.29
CA ILE A 22 9.37 4.01 6.70
C ILE A 22 9.32 5.24 7.59
N ALA A 23 8.38 5.25 8.54
CA ALA A 23 8.29 6.26 9.59
C ALA A 23 8.13 5.60 10.96
N SER A 24 8.62 6.22 12.03
CA SER A 24 8.47 5.71 13.39
C SER A 24 7.63 6.62 14.26
N TYR A 25 6.95 6.03 15.24
CA TYR A 25 6.21 6.77 16.26
C TYR A 25 6.21 6.03 17.60
N HIS A 26 5.98 6.77 18.67
CA HIS A 26 5.92 6.24 20.02
C HIS A 26 4.50 6.35 20.56
N VAL A 27 3.95 5.23 21.07
CA VAL A 27 2.63 5.20 21.69
C VAL A 27 2.60 4.14 22.78
N ASN A 28 1.99 4.47 23.92
CA ASN A 28 1.86 3.58 25.08
C ASN A 28 3.21 2.98 25.58
N GLY A 29 4.31 3.73 25.49
CA GLY A 29 5.62 3.28 25.96
C GLY A 29 6.43 2.46 24.96
N ASP A 30 5.88 2.15 23.79
CA ASP A 30 6.53 1.34 22.76
C ASP A 30 6.79 2.16 21.48
N THR A 31 7.87 1.81 20.77
CA THR A 31 8.18 2.34 19.44
C THR A 31 7.64 1.41 18.35
N TYR A 32 6.90 1.99 17.42
CA TYR A 32 6.35 1.32 16.24
C TYR A 32 6.89 1.95 14.96
N LEU A 33 6.93 1.13 13.91
CA LEU A 33 7.34 1.49 12.55
C LEU A 33 6.12 1.35 11.65
N VAL A 34 5.87 2.33 10.80
CA VAL A 34 4.88 2.27 9.72
C VAL A 34 5.64 2.17 8.40
N THR A 35 5.30 1.19 7.57
CA THR A 35 5.95 0.94 6.28
C THR A 35 4.96 1.08 5.13
N ALA A 36 5.38 1.72 4.05
CA ALA A 36 4.63 1.80 2.79
C ALA A 36 5.20 0.76 1.81
N ASN A 37 4.51 -0.38 1.64
CA ASN A 37 5.06 -1.56 0.97
C ASN A 37 4.77 -1.55 -0.53
N GLU A 38 5.37 -0.59 -1.25
CA GLU A 38 5.24 -0.42 -2.71
C GLU A 38 5.85 -1.61 -3.48
N GLY A 39 7.12 -1.90 -3.19
CA GLY A 39 7.83 -3.10 -3.59
C GLY A 39 8.62 -2.98 -4.87
N ASP A 40 9.93 -2.82 -4.74
CA ASP A 40 10.84 -2.62 -5.86
C ASP A 40 11.68 -3.86 -6.16
N THR A 41 11.86 -4.16 -7.45
CA THR A 41 12.56 -5.37 -7.89
C THR A 41 13.98 -5.08 -8.36
N ARG A 42 14.84 -6.10 -8.32
CA ARG A 42 16.20 -5.97 -8.83
C ARG A 42 16.22 -6.12 -10.35
N ASP A 43 16.74 -5.11 -11.03
CA ASP A 43 16.98 -5.13 -12.48
C ASP A 43 18.38 -4.57 -12.81
N TYR A 44 19.23 -5.41 -13.39
CA TYR A 44 20.62 -5.12 -13.75
C TYR A 44 20.84 -5.41 -15.23
N LEU A 45 20.23 -4.60 -16.10
CA LEU A 45 20.22 -4.86 -17.54
C LEU A 45 21.63 -4.75 -18.18
N PRO A 46 21.98 -5.67 -19.10
CA PRO A 46 21.16 -6.76 -19.65
C PRO A 46 21.27 -8.10 -18.90
N GLY A 47 21.87 -8.15 -17.71
CA GLY A 47 22.28 -9.39 -17.05
C GLY A 47 21.21 -10.10 -16.22
N PHE A 48 20.38 -9.36 -15.49
CA PHE A 48 19.42 -9.94 -14.56
C PHE A 48 18.16 -9.09 -14.47
N THR A 49 17.00 -9.74 -14.51
CA THR A 49 15.69 -9.16 -14.24
C THR A 49 14.93 -10.11 -13.32
N GLU A 50 14.49 -9.62 -12.18
CA GLU A 50 13.77 -10.40 -11.17
C GLU A 50 12.32 -10.69 -11.56
N GLU A 51 11.69 -9.79 -12.31
CA GLU A 51 10.29 -9.90 -12.67
C GLU A 51 10.01 -10.95 -13.75
N THR A 52 8.95 -11.72 -13.56
CA THR A 52 8.39 -12.62 -14.56
C THR A 52 6.86 -12.65 -14.46
N ARG A 53 6.20 -13.07 -15.54
CA ARG A 53 4.74 -13.24 -15.57
C ARG A 53 4.39 -14.66 -15.16
N VAL A 54 3.35 -14.83 -14.33
CA VAL A 54 2.88 -16.18 -13.92
C VAL A 54 2.61 -17.07 -15.14
N GLY A 55 2.10 -16.52 -16.24
CA GLY A 55 1.84 -17.28 -17.48
C GLY A 55 3.09 -17.94 -18.06
N ALA A 56 4.28 -17.39 -17.80
CA ALA A 56 5.57 -17.91 -18.25
C ALA A 56 6.18 -18.95 -17.30
N LEU A 57 5.66 -19.10 -16.08
CA LEU A 57 6.17 -20.04 -15.09
C LEU A 57 5.68 -21.48 -15.34
N SER A 58 6.52 -22.44 -14.97
CA SER A 58 6.07 -23.79 -14.63
C SER A 58 5.56 -23.78 -13.19
N LEU A 59 4.33 -24.23 -12.96
CA LEU A 59 3.71 -24.26 -11.63
C LEU A 59 3.46 -25.71 -11.23
N ASP A 60 3.80 -26.07 -9.98
CA ASP A 60 3.47 -27.39 -9.44
C ASP A 60 1.97 -27.48 -9.13
N ALA A 61 1.25 -28.27 -9.94
CA ALA A 61 -0.17 -28.50 -9.77
C ALA A 61 -0.52 -29.11 -8.40
N THR A 62 0.36 -29.94 -7.81
CA THR A 62 0.13 -30.59 -6.52
C THR A 62 0.22 -29.57 -5.39
N ALA A 63 1.26 -28.75 -5.37
CA ALA A 63 1.40 -27.65 -4.41
C ALA A 63 0.21 -26.68 -4.47
N PHE A 64 -0.20 -26.24 -5.66
CA PHE A 64 -1.35 -25.32 -5.79
C PHE A 64 -2.69 -26.01 -5.50
N ALA A 65 -2.86 -27.30 -5.80
CA ALA A 65 -4.03 -28.06 -5.39
C ALA A 65 -4.21 -28.06 -3.87
N SER A 66 -3.11 -28.19 -3.10
CA SER A 66 -3.15 -28.13 -1.63
C SER A 66 -3.58 -26.75 -1.10
N GLN A 67 -3.40 -25.71 -1.90
CA GLN A 67 -3.83 -24.33 -1.63
C GLN A 67 -5.25 -24.05 -2.16
N GLY A 68 -5.92 -25.03 -2.75
CA GLY A 68 -7.27 -24.91 -3.31
C GLY A 68 -7.35 -24.53 -4.80
N TYR A 69 -6.22 -24.54 -5.52
CA TYR A 69 -6.13 -24.15 -6.94
C TYR A 69 -5.52 -25.29 -7.80
N PRO A 70 -6.25 -26.41 -7.99
CA PRO A 70 -5.72 -27.59 -8.69
C PRO A 70 -5.53 -27.39 -10.21
N ASP A 71 -6.15 -26.37 -10.79
CA ASP A 71 -6.01 -26.04 -12.20
C ASP A 71 -5.00 -24.90 -12.37
N VAL A 72 -3.79 -25.25 -12.85
CA VAL A 72 -2.71 -24.27 -13.07
C VAL A 72 -2.48 -23.95 -14.54
N THR A 73 -2.97 -24.75 -15.50
CA THR A 73 -2.63 -24.61 -16.93
C THR A 73 -3.81 -24.45 -17.88
N THR A 74 -5.05 -24.80 -17.51
CA THR A 74 -6.16 -24.74 -18.48
C THR A 74 -6.72 -23.32 -18.65
N ALA A 75 -7.78 -23.17 -19.44
CA ALA A 75 -8.47 -21.89 -19.65
C ALA A 75 -9.00 -21.28 -18.33
N THR A 76 -9.31 -22.10 -17.32
CA THR A 76 -9.74 -21.66 -15.99
C THR A 76 -8.60 -21.62 -14.97
N GLY A 77 -7.38 -22.01 -15.37
CA GLY A 77 -6.26 -22.20 -14.46
C GLY A 77 -5.48 -20.93 -14.15
N LEU A 78 -4.58 -21.02 -13.17
CA LEU A 78 -3.80 -19.87 -12.67
C LEU A 78 -3.03 -19.14 -13.78
N ARG A 79 -2.39 -19.88 -14.71
CA ARG A 79 -1.59 -19.29 -15.80
C ARG A 79 -2.41 -18.58 -16.89
N ASN A 80 -3.74 -18.65 -16.85
CA ASN A 80 -4.58 -17.93 -17.81
C ASN A 80 -4.52 -16.41 -17.54
N ASN A 81 -4.48 -15.59 -18.60
CA ASN A 81 -4.40 -14.14 -18.50
C ASN A 81 -5.62 -13.46 -17.85
N ASP A 82 -6.80 -14.07 -17.91
CA ASP A 82 -8.00 -13.61 -17.21
C ASP A 82 -7.92 -13.91 -15.70
N ASN A 83 -6.95 -14.73 -15.29
CA ASN A 83 -6.64 -15.10 -13.92
C ASN A 83 -5.34 -14.43 -13.47
N LEU A 84 -4.27 -15.21 -13.21
CA LEU A 84 -2.99 -14.70 -12.74
C LEU A 84 -1.95 -14.65 -13.85
N GLY A 85 -2.21 -15.15 -15.06
CA GLY A 85 -1.21 -15.27 -16.13
C GLY A 85 -0.48 -13.96 -16.43
N ARG A 86 -1.17 -12.83 -16.28
CA ARG A 86 -0.59 -11.49 -16.43
C ARG A 86 0.12 -10.97 -15.18
N LEU A 87 -0.13 -11.50 -14.00
CA LEU A 87 0.47 -11.01 -12.76
C LEU A 87 2.00 -11.10 -12.83
N THR A 88 2.68 -10.01 -12.51
CA THR A 88 4.13 -9.97 -12.28
C THR A 88 4.46 -10.52 -10.90
N VAL A 89 5.42 -11.43 -10.85
CA VAL A 89 5.97 -12.04 -9.64
C VAL A 89 7.50 -12.06 -9.70
N THR A 90 8.17 -12.28 -8.57
CA THR A 90 9.62 -12.55 -8.56
C THR A 90 9.91 -13.93 -9.14
N ASN A 91 11.02 -14.06 -9.88
CA ASN A 91 11.57 -15.32 -10.35
C ASN A 91 12.64 -15.90 -9.41
N VAL A 92 12.92 -15.24 -8.29
CA VAL A 92 13.98 -15.61 -7.34
C VAL A 92 13.45 -16.48 -6.20
N ASN A 93 12.19 -16.30 -5.81
CA ASN A 93 11.53 -17.01 -4.73
C ASN A 93 10.29 -17.78 -5.23
N GLY A 94 9.87 -18.81 -4.49
CA GLY A 94 8.65 -19.57 -4.79
C GLY A 94 8.83 -20.89 -5.53
N ALA A 95 10.02 -21.20 -6.04
CA ALA A 95 10.39 -22.54 -6.49
C ALA A 95 11.27 -23.24 -5.43
N LYS A 96 11.18 -24.57 -5.31
CA LYS A 96 11.97 -25.39 -4.36
C LYS A 96 11.74 -25.10 -2.88
N GLU A 97 10.58 -24.56 -2.53
CA GLU A 97 10.20 -24.30 -1.15
C GLU A 97 9.47 -25.49 -0.51
N LEU A 98 8.75 -26.28 -1.31
CA LEU A 98 8.01 -27.45 -0.82
C LEU A 98 8.65 -28.78 -1.23
N ASP A 99 9.29 -28.84 -2.39
CA ASP A 99 10.07 -30.00 -2.82
C ASP A 99 11.36 -29.59 -3.59
N ALA A 100 11.94 -30.53 -4.34
CA ALA A 100 13.25 -30.37 -4.96
C ALA A 100 13.21 -30.12 -6.48
N ASP A 101 12.03 -30.09 -7.10
CA ASP A 101 11.91 -29.83 -8.53
C ASP A 101 12.09 -28.33 -8.86
N THR A 102 11.89 -27.90 -10.11
CA THR A 102 12.13 -26.50 -10.49
C THR A 102 10.85 -25.72 -10.71
N ASP A 103 9.71 -26.35 -10.48
CA ASP A 103 8.42 -25.71 -10.65
C ASP A 103 8.18 -24.75 -9.48
N PHE A 104 7.39 -23.71 -9.72
CA PHE A 104 7.01 -22.79 -8.67
C PHE A 104 5.87 -23.42 -7.88
N GLU A 105 6.01 -23.43 -6.55
CA GLU A 105 4.98 -23.90 -5.61
C GLU A 105 4.28 -22.74 -4.91
N ARG A 106 4.86 -21.53 -4.98
CA ARG A 106 4.31 -20.27 -4.45
C ARG A 106 4.53 -19.12 -5.41
N LEU A 107 3.64 -18.14 -5.35
CA LEU A 107 3.72 -16.90 -6.11
C LEU A 107 3.96 -15.74 -5.16
N TYR A 108 5.10 -15.05 -5.32
CA TYR A 108 5.43 -13.85 -4.55
C TYR A 108 5.37 -12.63 -5.46
N VAL A 109 4.53 -11.65 -5.12
CA VAL A 109 4.51 -10.36 -5.80
C VAL A 109 5.46 -9.39 -5.12
N PRO A 110 6.14 -8.51 -5.89
CA PRO A 110 6.84 -7.37 -5.31
C PRO A 110 5.86 -6.50 -4.52
N GLY A 111 6.27 -6.13 -3.31
CA GLY A 111 5.46 -5.30 -2.44
C GLY A 111 4.28 -6.01 -1.77
N GLY A 112 3.81 -5.39 -0.70
CA GLY A 112 2.63 -5.83 0.04
C GLY A 112 1.34 -5.28 -0.56
N ARG A 113 1.44 -4.25 -1.43
CA ARG A 113 0.31 -3.41 -1.87
C ARG A 113 -0.46 -2.79 -0.71
N SER A 114 0.21 -2.69 0.44
CA SER A 114 -0.34 -2.40 1.75
C SER A 114 0.56 -1.40 2.48
N PHE A 115 0.06 -0.85 3.57
CA PHE A 115 0.94 -0.37 4.62
C PHE A 115 0.92 -1.35 5.78
N SER A 116 2.04 -1.46 6.50
CA SER A 116 2.12 -2.27 7.71
C SER A 116 2.52 -1.44 8.91
N ILE A 117 2.16 -1.92 10.10
CA ILE A 117 2.69 -1.43 11.37
C ILE A 117 3.48 -2.57 12.01
N ARG A 118 4.70 -2.26 12.45
CA ARG A 118 5.61 -3.21 13.10
C ARG A 118 6.11 -2.66 14.42
N ARG A 119 6.53 -3.53 15.33
CA ARG A 119 7.36 -3.13 16.47
C ARG A 119 8.78 -2.82 16.00
N ALA A 120 9.56 -2.13 16.84
CA ALA A 120 10.97 -1.84 16.57
C ALA A 120 11.85 -3.09 16.35
N ASP A 121 11.42 -4.26 16.85
CA ASP A 121 12.09 -5.56 16.61
C ASP A 121 11.70 -6.23 15.28
N GLY A 122 10.85 -5.58 14.48
CA GLY A 122 10.36 -6.09 13.19
C GLY A 122 9.07 -6.92 13.27
N THR A 123 8.58 -7.25 14.47
CA THR A 123 7.34 -8.01 14.65
C THR A 123 6.17 -7.29 13.98
N LEU A 124 5.45 -7.99 13.08
CA LEU A 124 4.26 -7.46 12.43
C LEU A 124 3.12 -7.31 13.44
N VAL A 125 2.53 -6.11 13.49
CA VAL A 125 1.42 -5.75 14.39
C VAL A 125 0.12 -5.60 13.63
N TYR A 126 0.19 -4.98 12.45
CA TYR A 126 -0.95 -4.78 11.55
C TYR A 126 -0.46 -4.76 10.10
N ASP A 127 -1.29 -5.25 9.20
CA ASP A 127 -1.13 -5.07 7.76
C ASP A 127 -2.49 -4.70 7.16
N SER A 128 -2.52 -3.71 6.27
CA SER A 128 -3.78 -3.25 5.68
C SER A 128 -4.38 -4.23 4.67
N GLY A 129 -3.63 -5.26 4.23
CA GLY A 129 -4.07 -6.17 3.19
C GLY A 129 -4.57 -5.42 1.95
N ASP A 130 -5.76 -5.77 1.48
CA ASP A 130 -6.41 -5.17 0.31
C ASP A 130 -7.15 -3.87 0.59
N GLU A 131 -7.06 -3.30 1.81
CA GLU A 131 -7.87 -2.14 2.20
C GLU A 131 -7.65 -0.95 1.25
N LEU A 132 -6.40 -0.68 0.83
CA LEU A 132 -6.11 0.41 -0.10
C LEU A 132 -6.88 0.25 -1.42
N GLU A 133 -6.92 -0.95 -1.98
CA GLU A 133 -7.66 -1.26 -3.20
C GLU A 133 -9.19 -1.21 -2.96
N GLN A 134 -9.67 -1.66 -1.80
CA GLN A 134 -11.11 -1.54 -1.46
C GLN A 134 -11.54 -0.08 -1.34
N ARG A 135 -10.69 0.79 -0.78
CA ARG A 135 -10.94 2.24 -0.67
C ARG A 135 -10.93 2.90 -2.04
N THR A 136 -9.91 2.66 -2.86
CA THR A 136 -9.81 3.29 -4.19
C THR A 136 -10.91 2.81 -5.13
N LYS A 137 -11.33 1.55 -5.04
CA LYS A 137 -12.51 1.03 -5.74
C LYS A 137 -13.78 1.85 -5.49
N VAL A 138 -13.97 2.36 -4.27
CA VAL A 138 -15.17 3.11 -3.88
C VAL A 138 -15.00 4.61 -4.12
N LEU A 139 -13.86 5.16 -3.72
CA LEU A 139 -13.64 6.61 -3.67
C LEU A 139 -13.16 7.19 -4.99
N VAL A 140 -12.49 6.38 -5.81
CA VAL A 140 -11.82 6.79 -7.05
C VAL A 140 -11.81 5.62 -8.06
N PRO A 141 -12.98 5.02 -8.38
CA PRO A 141 -13.05 3.84 -9.24
C PRO A 141 -12.45 4.05 -10.63
N THR A 142 -12.47 5.28 -11.16
CA THR A 142 -11.95 5.60 -12.49
C THR A 142 -10.43 5.57 -12.58
N LEU A 143 -9.72 5.67 -11.45
CA LEU A 143 -8.25 5.56 -11.39
C LEU A 143 -7.79 4.29 -10.64
N PHE A 144 -8.69 3.34 -10.42
CA PHE A 144 -8.35 2.09 -9.71
C PHE A 144 -7.15 1.40 -10.36
N ASN A 145 -6.06 1.23 -9.59
CA ASN A 145 -4.79 0.65 -10.05
C ASN A 145 -4.31 1.25 -11.38
N SER A 146 -4.42 2.58 -11.50
CA SER A 146 -3.92 3.41 -12.62
C SER A 146 -2.38 3.45 -12.63
N ASN A 147 -1.75 3.82 -13.75
CA ASN A 147 -0.29 3.98 -13.90
C ASN A 147 0.19 5.42 -13.57
N GLY A 148 -0.44 6.14 -12.64
CA GLY A 148 -0.02 7.50 -12.30
C GLY A 148 -0.47 8.58 -13.28
N THR A 149 -1.28 8.23 -14.28
CA THR A 149 -1.86 9.21 -15.21
C THR A 149 -3.37 9.29 -15.02
N ALA A 150 -3.94 10.49 -15.10
CA ALA A 150 -5.38 10.71 -14.86
C ALA A 150 -6.30 10.02 -15.90
N ALA A 151 -5.75 9.43 -16.95
CA ALA A 151 -6.49 8.78 -18.03
C ALA A 151 -6.40 7.24 -18.00
N THR A 152 -5.67 6.64 -17.06
CA THR A 152 -5.50 5.18 -17.00
C THR A 152 -6.38 4.53 -15.93
N PHE A 153 -6.89 3.34 -16.26
CA PHE A 153 -7.68 2.49 -15.38
C PHE A 153 -7.13 1.05 -15.45
N ASP A 154 -6.88 0.45 -14.30
CA ASP A 154 -6.51 -0.96 -14.12
C ASP A 154 -5.28 -1.44 -14.92
N THR A 155 -4.27 -0.58 -15.02
CA THR A 155 -2.99 -0.91 -15.67
C THR A 155 -1.96 -1.50 -14.71
N ARG A 156 -2.22 -1.47 -13.40
CA ARG A 156 -1.31 -1.94 -12.34
C ARG A 156 -1.82 -3.12 -11.53
N SER A 157 -3.05 -3.60 -11.73
CA SER A 157 -3.57 -4.76 -10.97
C SER A 157 -2.76 -6.04 -11.17
N ASP A 158 -2.21 -6.22 -12.37
CA ASP A 158 -1.28 -7.30 -12.70
C ASP A 158 0.19 -6.94 -12.39
N ASN A 159 0.45 -5.81 -11.72
CA ASN A 159 1.78 -5.33 -11.31
C ASN A 159 1.80 -5.00 -9.80
N LYS A 160 1.98 -3.75 -9.37
CA LYS A 160 2.08 -3.36 -7.93
C LYS A 160 0.79 -2.76 -7.34
N GLY A 161 -0.34 -2.78 -8.07
CA GLY A 161 -1.64 -2.36 -7.56
C GLY A 161 -1.74 -0.85 -7.26
N PRO A 162 -2.04 -0.43 -6.02
CA PRO A 162 -2.21 0.97 -5.65
C PRO A 162 -0.89 1.73 -5.39
N GLU A 163 0.23 1.00 -5.18
CA GLU A 163 1.59 1.54 -4.94
C GLU A 163 1.70 2.52 -3.77
N PRO A 164 1.59 2.02 -2.52
CA PRO A 164 1.85 2.83 -1.35
C PRO A 164 3.34 3.13 -1.21
N GLU A 165 3.74 4.33 -1.65
CA GLU A 165 5.13 4.76 -1.81
C GLU A 165 5.66 5.42 -0.54
N SER A 166 4.94 6.42 -0.04
CA SER A 166 5.41 7.26 1.04
C SER A 166 4.60 7.14 2.31
N VAL A 167 5.28 7.44 3.43
CA VAL A 167 4.64 7.58 4.74
C VAL A 167 5.14 8.81 5.49
N ALA A 168 4.20 9.57 6.05
CA ALA A 168 4.48 10.54 7.10
C ALA A 168 3.60 10.26 8.32
N ILE A 169 4.06 10.69 9.49
CA ILE A 169 3.30 10.58 10.75
C ILE A 169 3.12 11.96 11.36
N GLY A 170 1.91 12.25 11.82
CA GLY A 170 1.58 13.50 12.50
C GLY A 170 0.69 13.28 13.71
N ASN A 171 0.90 14.05 14.77
CA ASN A 171 -0.06 14.15 15.87
C ASN A 171 -0.95 15.37 15.65
N VAL A 172 -2.27 15.17 15.69
CA VAL A 172 -3.29 16.21 15.54
C VAL A 172 -4.32 16.01 16.64
N SER A 173 -4.39 16.98 17.56
CA SER A 173 -5.34 16.97 18.69
C SER A 173 -5.31 15.66 19.50
N GLY A 174 -4.11 15.22 19.89
CA GLY A 174 -3.93 14.03 20.74
C GLY A 174 -3.97 12.69 20.00
N LYS A 175 -4.45 12.64 18.75
CA LYS A 175 -4.44 11.44 17.90
C LYS A 175 -3.22 11.40 17.00
N THR A 176 -2.66 10.20 16.81
CA THR A 176 -1.55 9.98 15.87
C THR A 176 -2.09 9.45 14.55
N TYR A 177 -1.73 10.09 13.46
CA TYR A 177 -2.15 9.74 12.09
C TYR A 177 -0.97 9.30 11.23
N ALA A 178 -1.19 8.26 10.43
CA ALA A 178 -0.36 7.92 9.28
C ALA A 178 -0.95 8.53 8.02
N PHE A 179 -0.11 9.16 7.22
CA PHE A 179 -0.40 9.62 5.86
C PHE A 179 0.35 8.70 4.91
N ILE A 180 -0.38 7.97 4.06
CA ILE A 180 0.19 7.00 3.12
C ILE A 180 -0.02 7.54 1.69
N GLY A 181 1.05 7.87 0.99
CA GLY A 181 0.98 8.35 -0.39
C GLY A 181 0.84 7.17 -1.35
N LEU A 182 -0.07 7.28 -2.32
CA LEU A 182 -0.23 6.28 -3.39
C LEU A 182 0.34 6.87 -4.67
N GLU A 183 1.53 6.45 -5.10
CA GLU A 183 2.24 7.04 -6.25
C GLU A 183 1.36 6.96 -7.50
N ARG A 184 0.94 5.75 -7.90
CA ARG A 184 0.26 5.57 -9.19
C ARG A 184 -1.25 5.79 -9.14
N THR A 185 -1.97 5.20 -8.19
CA THR A 185 -3.41 5.50 -8.09
C THR A 185 -3.66 6.97 -7.71
N GLY A 186 -2.67 7.60 -7.08
CA GLY A 186 -2.70 9.00 -6.67
C GLY A 186 -3.34 9.20 -5.30
N GLY A 187 -3.09 10.36 -4.72
CA GLY A 187 -3.66 10.81 -3.45
C GLY A 187 -2.96 10.25 -2.20
N VAL A 188 -3.48 10.67 -1.06
CA VAL A 188 -2.98 10.32 0.27
C VAL A 188 -4.10 9.69 1.08
N MET A 189 -3.86 8.48 1.56
CA MET A 189 -4.73 7.80 2.52
C MET A 189 -4.34 8.20 3.95
N VAL A 190 -5.33 8.46 4.80
CA VAL A 190 -5.10 8.92 6.17
C VAL A 190 -5.72 7.93 7.15
N TYR A 191 -4.92 7.45 8.10
CA TYR A 191 -5.35 6.51 9.13
C TYR A 191 -5.03 7.03 10.52
N ASP A 192 -6.00 6.99 11.44
CA ASP A 192 -5.73 7.09 12.88
C ASP A 192 -5.05 5.81 13.35
N ILE A 193 -3.78 5.92 13.75
CA ILE A 193 -2.93 4.83 14.21
C ILE A 193 -2.67 4.90 15.72
N SER A 194 -3.47 5.66 16.47
CA SER A 194 -3.36 5.75 17.94
C SER A 194 -3.49 4.38 18.62
N LYS A 195 -4.14 3.41 17.95
CA LYS A 195 -4.14 1.99 18.30
C LYS A 195 -3.40 1.18 17.21
N PRO A 196 -2.11 0.83 17.42
CA PRO A 196 -1.28 0.17 16.41
C PRO A 196 -1.86 -1.14 15.85
N THR A 197 -2.68 -1.86 16.65
CA THR A 197 -3.31 -3.13 16.28
C THR A 197 -4.62 -2.98 15.52
N SER A 198 -5.18 -1.78 15.45
CA SER A 198 -6.46 -1.50 14.81
C SER A 198 -6.51 -0.06 14.26
N PRO A 199 -5.68 0.27 13.26
CA PRO A 199 -5.79 1.54 12.54
C PRO A 199 -7.21 1.79 12.04
N LYS A 200 -7.62 3.06 12.01
CA LYS A 200 -8.93 3.46 11.48
C LYS A 200 -8.75 4.41 10.31
N PHE A 201 -9.32 4.05 9.17
CA PHE A 201 -9.40 4.95 8.03
C PHE A 201 -10.13 6.24 8.41
N ALA A 202 -9.48 7.38 8.21
CA ALA A 202 -10.02 8.70 8.48
C ALA A 202 -10.54 9.34 7.17
N THR A 203 -9.66 9.46 6.17
CA THR A 203 -10.02 10.06 4.88
C THR A 203 -9.05 9.67 3.78
N TYR A 204 -9.39 10.04 2.56
CA TYR A 204 -8.55 9.93 1.37
C TYR A 204 -8.69 11.20 0.55
N ILE A 205 -7.57 11.81 0.18
CA ILE A 205 -7.54 13.04 -0.60
C ILE A 205 -6.77 12.76 -1.89
N ASN A 206 -7.40 13.02 -3.03
CA ASN A 206 -6.77 12.91 -4.35
C ASN A 206 -7.11 14.15 -5.16
N THR A 207 -6.08 14.88 -5.61
CA THR A 207 -6.18 16.12 -6.38
C THR A 207 -5.90 15.92 -7.88
N ALA A 208 -5.89 14.68 -8.36
CA ALA A 208 -5.86 14.39 -9.80
C ALA A 208 -7.05 15.08 -10.53
N PRO A 209 -6.87 15.56 -11.77
CA PRO A 209 -5.67 15.44 -12.59
C PRO A 209 -4.60 16.51 -12.32
N THR A 210 -4.79 17.39 -11.33
CA THR A 210 -3.87 18.51 -11.07
C THR A 210 -2.54 18.04 -10.49
N ASP A 211 -2.60 17.19 -9.47
CA ASP A 211 -1.40 16.62 -8.85
C ASP A 211 -1.36 15.09 -9.02
N LEU A 212 -0.22 14.57 -9.45
CA LEU A 212 -0.05 13.17 -9.88
C LEU A 212 1.31 12.62 -9.39
N GLY A 213 1.33 11.38 -8.89
CA GLY A 213 2.55 10.76 -8.38
C GLY A 213 3.00 11.27 -7.01
N PRO A 214 2.19 11.18 -5.92
CA PRO A 214 2.68 11.48 -4.57
C PRO A 214 3.95 10.66 -4.23
N GLU A 215 5.06 11.36 -4.03
CA GLU A 215 6.38 10.78 -3.71
C GLU A 215 6.81 11.06 -2.29
N GLY A 216 6.85 12.34 -1.92
CA GLY A 216 7.39 12.80 -0.65
C GLY A 216 6.27 13.34 0.21
N LEU A 217 6.22 12.91 1.48
CA LEU A 217 5.28 13.41 2.48
C LEU A 217 6.04 14.06 3.63
N PHE A 218 5.64 15.27 4.01
CA PHE A 218 6.19 15.95 5.17
C PHE A 218 5.11 16.63 6.00
N PHE A 219 5.00 16.21 7.26
CA PHE A 219 4.05 16.79 8.20
C PHE A 219 4.69 17.94 8.98
N ILE A 220 4.04 19.10 8.97
CA ILE A 220 4.44 20.29 9.72
C ILE A 220 3.48 20.48 10.89
N LYS A 221 4.01 20.55 12.11
CA LYS A 221 3.21 20.77 13.31
C LYS A 221 2.66 22.19 13.34
N LYS A 222 1.54 22.36 14.03
CA LYS A 222 0.90 23.67 14.28
C LYS A 222 1.90 24.76 14.69
N ASN A 223 2.77 24.49 15.65
CA ASN A 223 3.70 25.47 16.21
C ASN A 223 4.89 25.78 15.27
N ASP A 224 5.15 24.92 14.30
CA ASP A 224 6.22 25.11 13.31
C ASP A 224 5.68 25.73 12.00
N SER A 225 4.36 25.88 11.88
CA SER A 225 3.69 26.38 10.68
C SER A 225 3.52 27.90 10.68
N PRO A 226 3.58 28.56 9.51
CA PRO A 226 3.40 30.00 9.40
C PRO A 226 1.96 30.48 9.66
N ASN A 227 0.97 29.60 9.55
CA ASN A 227 -0.44 29.91 9.76
C ASN A 227 -1.01 29.38 11.09
N GLY A 228 -0.16 28.76 11.94
CA GLY A 228 -0.60 28.17 13.21
C GLY A 228 -1.55 26.99 13.04
N LYS A 229 -1.36 26.18 11.99
CA LYS A 229 -2.16 24.98 11.66
C LYS A 229 -1.26 23.78 11.35
N HIS A 230 -1.76 22.57 11.53
CA HIS A 230 -1.04 21.39 11.06
C HIS A 230 -1.09 21.36 9.53
N LEU A 231 0.05 21.11 8.88
CA LEU A 231 0.13 21.04 7.42
C LEU A 231 0.70 19.69 6.98
N LEU A 232 0.25 19.21 5.82
CA LEU A 232 0.89 18.12 5.09
C LEU A 232 1.39 18.65 3.75
N VAL A 233 2.70 18.58 3.54
CA VAL A 233 3.34 18.87 2.25
C VAL A 233 3.45 17.56 1.47
N VAL A 234 3.03 17.59 0.21
CA VAL A 234 3.08 16.46 -0.72
C VAL A 234 3.81 16.89 -1.98
N SER A 235 4.90 16.21 -2.32
CA SER A 235 5.56 16.38 -3.62
C SER A 235 5.03 15.36 -4.63
N HIS A 236 4.84 15.82 -5.86
CA HIS A 236 4.21 15.04 -6.93
C HIS A 236 5.16 14.91 -8.13
N GLU A 237 5.72 13.73 -8.38
CA GLU A 237 6.74 13.53 -9.42
C GLU A 237 6.21 13.72 -10.84
N VAL A 238 5.02 13.17 -11.12
CA VAL A 238 4.51 13.10 -12.50
C VAL A 238 4.06 14.49 -12.94
N SER A 239 3.40 15.24 -12.05
CA SER A 239 2.94 16.61 -12.33
C SER A 239 4.01 17.68 -12.09
N ASN A 240 5.13 17.36 -11.43
CA ASN A 240 6.13 18.33 -10.97
C ASN A 240 5.55 19.45 -10.09
N THR A 241 4.63 19.09 -9.19
CA THR A 241 3.96 20.03 -8.27
C THR A 241 4.26 19.72 -6.81
N VAL A 242 4.04 20.71 -5.95
CA VAL A 242 4.04 20.56 -4.49
C VAL A 242 2.75 21.14 -3.95
N THR A 243 1.98 20.32 -3.25
CA THR A 243 0.71 20.72 -2.65
C THR A 243 0.84 20.73 -1.13
N ILE A 244 0.27 21.75 -0.48
CA ILE A 244 0.25 21.89 0.97
C ILE A 244 -1.20 21.84 1.42
N PHE A 245 -1.54 20.83 2.22
CA PHE A 245 -2.85 20.68 2.82
C PHE A 245 -2.84 21.23 4.24
N GLU A 246 -3.85 22.03 4.59
CA GLU A 246 -4.17 22.29 5.99
C GLU A 246 -4.96 21.11 6.56
N ILE A 247 -4.56 20.63 7.74
CA ILE A 247 -5.27 19.54 8.43
C ILE A 247 -6.21 20.15 9.46
N VAL A 248 -7.50 20.03 9.15
CA VAL A 248 -8.60 20.39 10.04
C VAL A 248 -9.24 19.11 10.58
N ARG A 249 -9.50 19.08 11.90
CA ARG A 249 -10.32 18.01 12.50
C ARG A 249 -11.78 18.33 12.24
N ASP A 250 -12.60 17.31 11.99
CA ASP A 250 -14.06 17.49 11.98
C ASP A 250 -14.51 17.85 13.42
N PRO A 251 -15.19 18.98 13.65
CA PRO A 251 -15.74 19.33 14.96
C PRO A 251 -16.65 18.25 15.56
N GLN A 252 -17.16 17.31 14.76
CA GLN A 252 -18.02 16.22 15.23
C GLN A 252 -17.24 15.05 15.87
N ASP A 253 -15.90 15.07 15.84
CA ASP A 253 -15.05 14.04 16.47
C ASP A 253 -14.85 14.23 18.00
N GLU A 254 -15.63 15.10 18.66
CA GLU A 254 -15.49 15.52 20.08
C GLU A 254 -16.03 14.52 21.13
N ASP A 255 -16.25 13.25 20.81
CA ASP A 255 -16.63 12.26 21.82
C ASP A 255 -15.40 11.49 22.33
N GLY A 256 -14.68 12.09 23.28
CA GLY A 256 -13.63 11.40 24.02
C GLY A 256 -12.78 12.31 24.91
N GLU A 257 -13.37 12.74 26.03
CA GLU A 257 -12.72 13.26 27.25
C GLU A 257 -11.37 13.97 27.04
N ASP A 258 -11.43 15.27 26.74
CA ASP A 258 -10.38 16.17 27.20
C ASP A 258 -10.48 16.18 28.73
N SER A 259 -9.57 15.48 29.41
CA SER A 259 -9.29 15.78 30.81
C SER A 259 -8.69 17.18 30.83
N GLU A 260 -9.47 18.13 31.35
CA GLU A 260 -9.01 19.43 31.80
C GLU A 260 -7.80 19.20 32.73
N ASP A 261 -6.59 19.48 32.24
CA ASP A 261 -5.46 19.76 33.11
C ASP A 261 -5.68 21.18 33.66
N ASP A 262 -6.45 21.24 34.74
CA ASP A 262 -6.60 22.38 35.63
C ASP A 262 -5.38 22.46 36.57
N ASP A 263 -4.62 23.53 36.35
CA ASP A 263 -3.84 24.35 37.28
C ASP A 263 -2.95 23.70 38.36
N GLY A 264 -1.65 24.00 38.23
CA GLY A 264 -0.70 24.06 39.33
C GLY A 264 0.26 25.23 39.15
N GLU A 265 0.09 26.24 40.01
CA GLU A 265 0.84 27.51 40.16
C GLU A 265 2.37 27.45 39.93
#